data_AF-A0A819V268-F1
#
_entry.id   AF-A0A819V268-F1
#
_cell.length_a   1.000
_cell.length_b   1.000
_cell.length_c   1.000
_cell.angle_alpha   90.00
_cell.angle_beta   90.00
_cell.angle_gamma   90.00
#
_symmetry.space_group_name_H-M   'P 1'
#
loop_
_entity.id
_entity.type
_entity.pdbx_description
1 polymer ?
#
loop_
_entity_poly.entity_id
_entity_poly.type
_entity_poly.pdbx_seq_one_letter_code
_entity_poly.pdbx_strand_id
1 'polypeptide(L)'
;MRFSLRRLGMEWGKIGHQRGKIEYTLSSYEQNPYAGVFGEVSYRYYSRLLKTLITIWVPNMLLGYSVYTWANWEHDRCTRKLPSQFADEKPPGEAGGENE
;
A
#
# COMPACT_ATOMS: atom_id res chain seq x y z
N MET A 1 -18.33 -21.71 -3.65
CA MET A 1 -18.80 -20.50 -4.35
C MET A 1 -20.27 -20.27 -4.00
N ARG A 2 -20.62 -19.21 -3.24
CA ARG A 2 -22.04 -18.89 -2.97
C ARG A 2 -22.59 -18.09 -4.14
N PHE A 3 -23.47 -18.69 -4.94
CA PHE A 3 -24.26 -17.97 -5.92
C PHE A 3 -25.23 -17.05 -5.18
N SER A 4 -24.92 -15.76 -5.09
CA SER A 4 -25.87 -14.78 -4.54
C SER A 4 -26.99 -14.52 -5.56
N LEU A 5 -28.24 -14.63 -5.12
CA LEU A 5 -29.48 -14.29 -5.87
C LEU A 5 -29.42 -12.93 -6.60
N ARG A 6 -28.57 -12.00 -6.15
CA ARG A 6 -28.30 -10.73 -6.87
C ARG A 6 -27.84 -10.91 -8.32
N ARG A 7 -27.20 -12.02 -8.67
CA ARG A 7 -26.73 -12.28 -10.05
C ARG A 7 -27.85 -12.74 -10.99
N LEU A 8 -28.96 -13.24 -10.44
CA LEU A 8 -30.12 -13.73 -11.19
C LEU A 8 -31.24 -12.68 -11.35
N GLY A 9 -31.14 -11.55 -10.64
CA GLY A 9 -32.09 -10.43 -10.70
C GLY A 9 -31.51 -9.21 -11.40
N MET A 10 -31.22 -9.34 -12.70
CA MET A 10 -30.66 -8.26 -13.53
C MET A 10 -31.71 -7.20 -13.97
N GLU A 11 -32.99 -7.41 -13.62
CA GLU A 11 -34.11 -6.56 -14.00
C GLU A 11 -34.67 -5.76 -12.82
N TRP A 12 -35.06 -4.51 -13.08
CA TRP A 12 -35.83 -3.68 -12.15
C TRP A 12 -37.12 -4.41 -11.73
N GLY A 13 -37.40 -4.42 -10.42
CA GLY A 13 -38.52 -5.16 -9.83
C GLY A 13 -38.17 -6.53 -9.22
N LYS A 14 -37.00 -7.11 -9.55
CA LYS A 14 -36.52 -8.39 -8.95
C LYS A 14 -35.33 -8.21 -7.99
N ILE A 15 -34.96 -6.97 -7.69
CA ILE A 15 -33.69 -6.59 -7.01
C ILE A 15 -33.73 -6.84 -5.49
N GLY A 16 -34.92 -6.98 -4.91
CA GLY A 16 -35.11 -7.32 -3.51
C GLY A 16 -36.47 -6.88 -2.98
N HIS A 17 -36.87 -7.46 -1.85
CA HIS A 17 -38.12 -7.12 -1.18
C HIS A 17 -37.86 -6.12 -0.05
N GLN A 18 -38.33 -4.89 -0.19
CA GLN A 18 -38.27 -3.86 0.86
C GLN A 18 -39.70 -3.38 1.17
N ARG A 19 -40.07 -3.31 2.44
CA ARG A 19 -41.38 -2.83 2.92
C ARG A 19 -41.18 -1.71 3.93
N GLY A 20 -42.00 -0.66 3.87
CA GLY A 20 -42.04 0.39 4.90
C GLY A 20 -40.96 1.48 4.82
N LYS A 21 -40.25 1.61 3.69
CA LYS A 21 -39.30 2.70 3.47
C LYS A 21 -39.97 3.83 2.68
N ILE A 22 -39.97 5.04 3.25
CA ILE A 22 -40.44 6.25 2.58
C ILE A 22 -39.22 7.14 2.35
N GLU A 23 -39.02 7.56 1.10
CA GLU A 23 -37.92 8.45 0.70
C GLU A 23 -38.51 9.73 0.11
N TYR A 24 -37.92 10.87 0.44
CA TYR A 24 -38.31 12.17 -0.08
C TYR A 24 -37.18 12.73 -0.92
N THR A 25 -37.53 13.30 -2.07
CA THR A 25 -36.58 13.93 -2.98
C THR A 25 -37.12 15.27 -3.44
N LEU A 26 -36.23 16.23 -3.67
CA LEU A 26 -36.55 17.54 -4.24
C LEU A 26 -36.24 17.51 -5.75
N SER A 27 -36.96 18.29 -6.55
CA SER A 27 -36.65 18.44 -7.98
C SER A 27 -35.24 19.00 -8.19
N SER A 28 -34.51 18.53 -9.19
CA SER A 28 -33.14 18.98 -9.46
C SER A 28 -33.05 20.48 -9.77
N TYR A 29 -34.12 21.10 -10.26
CA TYR A 29 -34.18 22.53 -10.54
C TYR A 29 -34.32 23.41 -9.30
N GLU A 30 -34.69 22.81 -8.17
CA GLU A 30 -34.87 23.51 -6.89
C GLU A 30 -33.64 23.33 -5.97
N GLN A 31 -32.75 22.41 -6.31
CA GLN A 31 -31.53 22.13 -5.55
C GLN A 31 -30.36 22.98 -6.03
N ASN A 32 -29.53 23.44 -5.11
CA ASN A 32 -28.23 24.02 -5.45
C ASN A 32 -27.19 22.90 -5.62
N PRO A 33 -26.59 22.71 -6.81
CA PRO A 33 -25.63 21.64 -7.07
C PRO A 33 -24.33 21.77 -6.28
N TYR A 34 -24.01 22.96 -5.78
CA TYR A 34 -22.79 23.25 -5.01
C TYR A 34 -23.06 23.52 -3.53
N ALA A 35 -24.25 23.14 -3.04
CA ALA A 35 -24.57 23.25 -1.62
C ALA A 35 -23.50 22.52 -0.77
N GLY A 36 -22.89 23.24 0.17
CA GLY A 36 -21.97 22.66 1.15
C GLY A 36 -20.56 22.31 0.63
N VAL A 37 -20.18 22.71 -0.60
CA VAL A 37 -18.87 22.39 -1.20
C VAL A 37 -17.71 22.82 -0.30
N PHE A 38 -17.73 24.05 0.21
CA PHE A 38 -16.64 24.57 1.05
C PHE A 38 -16.74 24.24 2.54
N GLY A 39 -17.87 23.68 2.99
CA GLY A 39 -18.08 23.35 4.40
C GLY A 39 -18.07 21.85 4.64
N GLU A 40 -19.25 21.25 4.57
CA GLU A 40 -19.45 19.86 4.97
C GLU A 40 -18.78 18.88 4.00
N VAL A 41 -18.85 19.13 2.69
CA VAL A 41 -18.33 18.22 1.68
C VAL A 41 -16.80 18.22 1.69
N SER A 42 -16.17 19.40 1.71
CA SER A 42 -14.72 19.54 1.79
C SER A 42 -14.15 18.90 3.06
N TYR A 43 -14.75 19.15 4.23
CA TYR A 43 -14.30 18.56 5.49
C TYR A 43 -14.43 17.03 5.50
N ARG A 44 -15.55 16.51 4.99
CA ARG A 44 -15.81 15.07 4.90
C ARG A 44 -14.86 14.39 3.90
N TYR A 45 -14.51 15.07 2.80
CA TYR A 45 -13.51 14.58 1.85
C TYR A 45 -12.12 14.55 2.48
N TYR A 46 -11.68 15.65 3.12
CA TYR A 46 -10.37 15.75 3.74
C TYR A 46 -10.17 14.73 4.87
N SER A 47 -11.17 14.57 5.75
CA SER A 47 -11.11 13.57 6.82
C SER A 47 -11.05 12.14 6.29
N ARG A 48 -11.70 11.83 5.15
CA ARG A 48 -11.57 10.52 4.48
C ARG A 48 -10.19 10.35 3.86
N LEU A 49 -9.69 11.37 3.18
CA LEU A 49 -8.38 11.36 2.55
C LEU A 49 -7.27 11.12 3.60
N LEU A 50 -7.29 11.88 4.70
CA LEU A 50 -6.34 11.70 5.80
C LEU A 50 -6.41 10.30 6.41
N LYS A 51 -7.61 9.78 6.67
CA LYS A 51 -7.77 8.42 7.22
C LYS A 51 -7.19 7.37 6.28
N THR A 52 -7.43 7.47 4.97
CA THR A 52 -6.86 6.55 3.98
C THR A 52 -5.34 6.68 3.89
N LEU A 53 -4.83 7.92 3.87
CA LEU A 53 -3.39 8.15 3.79
C LEU A 53 -2.67 7.60 5.01
N ILE A 54 -3.14 7.93 6.20
CA ILE A 54 -2.47 7.54 7.46
C ILE A 54 -2.60 6.04 7.71
N THR A 55 -3.77 5.44 7.48
CA THR A 55 -4.00 4.02 7.83
C THR A 55 -3.46 3.06 6.78
N ILE A 56 -3.53 3.43 5.49
CA ILE A 56 -3.18 2.51 4.40
C ILE A 56 -1.86 2.92 3.76
N TRP A 57 -1.70 4.16 3.34
CA TRP A 57 -0.51 4.55 2.56
C TRP A 57 0.76 4.67 3.41
N VAL A 58 0.69 5.37 4.55
CA VAL A 58 1.87 5.67 5.37
C VAL A 58 2.59 4.39 5.83
N PRO A 59 1.93 3.36 6.37
CA PRO A 59 2.61 2.14 6.80
C PRO A 59 3.30 1.41 5.65
N ASN A 60 2.66 1.35 4.48
CA ASN A 60 3.22 0.68 3.31
C ASN A 60 4.44 1.43 2.75
N MET A 61 4.38 2.76 2.71
CA MET A 61 5.52 3.57 2.27
C MET A 61 6.69 3.48 3.24
N LEU A 62 6.43 3.54 4.54
CA LEU A 62 7.47 3.38 5.57
C LEU A 62 8.11 1.99 5.51
N LEU A 63 7.31 0.94 5.33
CA LEU A 63 7.81 -0.41 5.18
C LEU A 63 8.68 -0.55 3.93
N GLY A 64 8.21 -0.06 2.78
CA GLY A 64 8.98 -0.07 1.54
C GLY A 64 10.30 0.69 1.67
N TYR A 65 10.29 1.87 2.28
CA TYR A 65 11.50 2.66 2.53
C TYR A 65 12.47 1.97 3.49
N SER A 66 11.95 1.34 4.54
CA SER A 66 12.78 0.59 5.50
C SER A 66 13.47 -0.61 4.84
N VAL A 67 12.76 -1.34 3.97
CA VAL A 67 13.34 -2.45 3.21
C VAL A 67 14.39 -1.95 2.23
N TYR A 68 14.13 -0.84 1.52
CA TYR A 68 15.07 -0.24 0.57
C TYR A 68 16.38 0.20 1.25
N THR A 69 16.28 0.90 2.37
CA THR A 69 17.45 1.37 3.12
C THR A 69 18.27 0.21 3.68
N TRP A 70 17.61 -0.82 4.23
CA TRP A 70 18.27 -2.03 4.69
C TRP A 70 18.99 -2.77 3.55
N ALA A 71 18.33 -2.94 2.39
CA ALA A 71 18.90 -3.66 1.26
C ALA A 71 20.16 -2.96 0.72
N ASN A 72 20.15 -1.62 0.63
CA ASN A 72 21.32 -0.86 0.20
C ASN A 72 22.48 -0.99 1.20
N TRP A 73 22.19 -0.86 2.50
CA TRP A 73 23.19 -1.00 3.55
C TRP A 73 23.83 -2.40 3.56
N GLU A 74 23.02 -3.45 3.41
CA GLU A 74 23.51 -4.82 3.39
C GLU A 74 24.29 -5.13 2.10
N HIS A 75 23.90 -4.54 0.96
CA HIS A 75 24.65 -4.65 -0.29
C HIS A 75 26.04 -4.01 -0.16
N ASP A 76 26.12 -2.80 0.40
CA ASP A 76 27.39 -2.10 0.64
C ASP A 76 28.28 -2.85 1.66
N ARG A 77 27.67 -3.55 2.62
CA ARG A 77 28.39 -4.39 3.57
C ARG A 77 28.96 -5.65 2.91
N CYS A 78 28.15 -6.36 2.12
CA CYS A 78 28.53 -7.62 1.48
C CYS A 78 29.56 -7.45 0.35
N THR A 79 29.57 -6.29 -0.31
CA THR A 79 30.54 -5.99 -1.38
C THR A 79 31.93 -5.66 -0.86
N ARG A 80 32.07 -5.34 0.43
CA ARG A 80 33.38 -5.09 1.05
C ARG A 80 34.11 -6.40 1.28
N LYS A 81 35.40 -6.40 0.95
CA LYS A 81 36.31 -7.52 1.24
C LYS A 81 36.37 -7.76 2.75
N LEU A 82 36.21 -9.02 3.16
CA LEU A 82 36.33 -9.44 4.55
C LEU A 82 37.80 -9.69 4.88
N PRO A 83 38.40 -9.02 5.88
CA PRO A 83 39.81 -9.21 6.23
C PRO A 83 40.11 -10.64 6.71
N SER A 84 39.10 -11.34 7.26
CA SER A 84 39.22 -12.73 7.69
C SER A 84 39.45 -13.72 6.54
N GLN A 85 39.11 -13.35 5.29
CA GLN A 85 39.33 -14.21 4.14
C GLN A 85 40.80 -14.24 3.68
N PHE A 86 41.62 -13.31 4.15
CA PHE A 86 43.04 -13.19 3.78
C PHE A 86 43.98 -13.58 4.94
N ALA A 87 43.45 -14.10 6.05
CA ALA A 87 44.24 -14.43 7.23
C ALA A 87 45.17 -15.64 7.02
N ASP A 88 44.78 -16.57 6.16
CA ASP A 88 45.51 -17.82 5.89
C ASP A 88 46.25 -17.81 4.53
N GLU A 89 46.19 -16.70 3.77
CA GLU A 89 46.84 -16.59 2.46
C GLU A 89 48.30 -16.13 2.62
N LYS A 90 49.26 -17.01 2.29
CA LYS A 90 50.69 -16.69 2.25
C LYS A 90 50.96 -15.74 1.06
N PRO A 91 51.77 -14.67 1.21
CA PRO A 91 51.96 -13.69 0.15
C PRO A 91 52.55 -14.33 -1.13
N PRO A 92 52.08 -13.92 -2.33
CA PRO A 92 52.56 -14.46 -3.61
C PRO A 92 53.98 -13.98 -3.88
N GLY A 93 54.94 -14.75 -3.38
CA GLY A 93 56.38 -14.46 -3.40
C GLY A 93 57.21 -15.46 -2.59
N GLU A 94 56.59 -16.23 -1.69
CA GLU A 94 57.25 -17.28 -0.89
C GLU A 94 56.78 -18.70 -1.23
N ALA A 95 56.53 -18.97 -2.52
CA ALA A 95 56.32 -20.30 -3.07
C ALA A 95 57.59 -20.76 -3.81
N GLY A 96 58.70 -20.84 -3.09
CA GLY A 96 60.00 -21.22 -3.63
C GLY A 96 61.02 -21.35 -2.52
N GLY A 97 60.98 -22.44 -1.78
CA GLY A 97 61.95 -22.73 -0.74
C GLY A 97 61.47 -23.84 0.18
N GLU A 98 62.00 -25.03 -0.06
CA GLU A 98 62.23 -26.10 0.92
C GLU A 98 60.98 -26.88 1.37
N ASN A 99 60.93 -28.17 1.03
CA ASN A 99 61.53 -29.20 1.89
C ASN A 99 61.67 -30.53 1.13
N GLU A 100 62.76 -31.22 1.47
CA GLU A 100 63.13 -32.61 1.14
C GLU A 100 62.02 -33.63 1.46
#